data_AF-A0A2T2RHA5-F1
#
_entry.id   AF-A0A2T2RHA5-F1
#
_cell.length_a   1.000
_cell.length_b   1.000
_cell.length_c   1.000
_cell.angle_alpha   90.00
_cell.angle_beta   90.00
_cell.angle_gamma   90.00
#
_symmetry.space_group_name_H-M   'P 1'
#
loop_
_entity.id
_entity.type
_entity.pdbx_description
1 polymer ?
#
loop_
_entity_poly.entity_id
_entity_poly.type
_entity_poly.pdbx_seq_one_letter_code
_entity_poly.pdbx_strand_id
1 'polypeptide(L)'
;MEKRIYKNYGIPVKHSENKPLVSHFLLSSDHSVFCPGIIKNKAEYTEKAGHNYLAFLPDIEEIEQYHQRKPNQLIIIDFPLNIIRDCVSGLEYVPQLLKPLLETDRAPRFHQPVGKITPMMKTIIAVIGITRYSNNID
;
A
#
# COMPACT_ATOMS: atom_id res chain seq x y z
N MET A 1 11.24 30.91 5.32
CA MET A 1 10.43 30.07 4.41
C MET A 1 11.37 29.06 3.76
N GLU A 2 11.52 27.88 4.33
CA GLU A 2 12.44 26.87 3.78
C GLU A 2 11.94 26.38 2.43
N LYS A 3 12.74 26.57 1.37
CA LYS A 3 12.55 25.89 0.08
C LYS A 3 12.52 24.38 0.36
N ARG A 4 11.37 23.74 0.13
CA ARG A 4 11.29 22.28 0.01
C ARG A 4 12.16 21.90 -1.17
N ILE A 5 13.35 21.36 -0.91
CA ILE A 5 14.22 20.83 -1.95
C ILE A 5 13.57 19.52 -2.40
N TYR A 6 12.72 19.61 -3.41
CA TYR A 6 12.17 18.46 -4.13
C TYR A 6 13.29 17.89 -4.99
N LYS A 7 13.74 16.69 -4.68
CA LYS A 7 14.66 15.96 -5.55
C LYS A 7 13.92 14.68 -5.95
N ASN A 8 13.56 14.60 -7.22
CA ASN A 8 12.75 13.53 -7.79
C ASN A 8 13.62 12.29 -7.95
N TYR A 9 13.45 11.30 -7.06
CA TYR A 9 14.00 9.96 -7.22
C TYR A 9 12.86 9.03 -7.59
N GLY A 10 12.28 9.23 -8.77
CA GLY A 10 11.29 8.33 -9.33
C GLY A 10 11.88 6.93 -9.45
N ILE A 11 11.42 5.99 -8.62
CA ILE A 11 11.78 4.59 -8.73
C ILE A 11 10.67 3.88 -9.51
N PRO A 12 10.96 3.29 -10.68
CA PRO A 12 9.98 2.50 -11.39
C PRO A 12 9.75 1.18 -10.64
N VAL A 13 8.48 0.88 -10.38
CA VAL A 13 8.02 -0.35 -9.74
C VAL A 13 7.02 -1.01 -10.69
N LYS A 14 7.24 -2.30 -10.97
CA LYS A 14 6.32 -3.10 -11.80
C LYS A 14 5.62 -4.12 -10.95
N HIS A 15 4.29 -4.08 -10.97
CA HIS A 15 3.47 -5.03 -10.25
C HIS A 15 3.21 -6.27 -11.09
N SER A 16 3.36 -7.44 -10.47
CA SER A 16 2.96 -8.71 -11.08
C SER A 16 1.43 -8.76 -11.28
N GLU A 17 0.98 -9.56 -12.24
CA GLU A 17 -0.43 -9.94 -12.39
C GLU A 17 -0.99 -10.61 -11.13
N ASN A 18 -0.15 -11.32 -10.37
CA ASN A 18 -0.53 -12.06 -9.16
C ASN A 18 -0.36 -11.21 -7.89
N LYS A 19 -0.32 -9.87 -8.02
CA LYS A 19 -0.10 -9.00 -6.87
C LYS A 19 -1.24 -9.18 -5.84
N PRO A 20 -0.93 -9.39 -4.55
CA PRO A 20 -1.95 -9.59 -3.51
C PRO A 20 -2.77 -8.33 -3.25
N LEU A 21 -3.81 -8.47 -2.42
CA LEU A 21 -4.40 -7.32 -1.73
C LEU A 21 -3.36 -6.80 -0.73
N VAL A 22 -3.10 -5.51 -0.73
CA VAL A 22 -2.03 -4.91 0.07
C VAL A 22 -2.59 -3.87 1.02
N SER A 23 -2.14 -3.90 2.28
CA SER A 23 -2.35 -2.80 3.21
C SER A 23 -1.04 -2.05 3.48
N HIS A 24 -1.07 -0.75 3.25
CA HIS A 24 0.04 0.16 3.52
C HIS A 24 -0.21 0.95 4.81
N PHE A 25 0.82 1.04 5.65
CA PHE A 25 0.84 1.88 6.85
C PHE A 25 2.02 2.85 6.77
N LEU A 26 1.74 4.10 6.39
CA LEU A 26 2.78 5.13 6.25
C LEU A 26 3.04 5.77 7.60
N LEU A 27 4.14 5.40 8.24
CA LEU A 27 4.51 5.88 9.57
C LEU A 27 5.20 7.24 9.50
N SER A 28 6.00 7.47 8.46
CA SER A 28 6.67 8.74 8.22
C SER A 28 6.75 9.09 6.74
N SER A 29 6.68 10.39 6.47
CA SER A 29 6.73 10.99 5.13
C SER A 29 5.52 10.70 4.26
N ASP A 30 5.22 11.64 3.38
CA ASP A 30 4.27 11.43 2.30
C ASP A 30 4.96 10.65 1.17
N HIS A 31 4.19 9.83 0.47
CA HIS A 31 4.64 9.02 -0.65
C HIS A 31 3.79 9.36 -1.87
N SER A 32 4.41 9.96 -2.89
CA SER A 32 3.72 10.32 -4.14
C SER A 32 4.00 9.26 -5.19
N VAL A 33 2.97 8.85 -5.91
CA VAL A 33 3.05 7.81 -6.93
C VAL A 33 2.45 8.32 -8.23
N PHE A 34 3.12 8.04 -9.33
CA PHE A 34 2.64 8.25 -10.69
C PHE A 34 2.49 6.91 -11.41
N CYS A 35 1.38 6.68 -12.09
CA CYS A 35 1.07 5.45 -12.83
C CYS A 35 1.04 5.76 -14.33
N PRO A 36 2.13 5.51 -15.09
CA PRO A 36 2.13 5.69 -16.53
C PRO A 36 1.03 4.84 -17.18
N GLY A 37 0.30 5.41 -18.16
CA GLY A 37 -0.73 4.67 -18.92
C GLY A 37 -2.11 4.57 -18.25
N ILE A 38 -2.29 5.10 -17.04
CA ILE A 38 -3.62 5.29 -16.44
C ILE A 38 -4.18 6.67 -16.85
N ILE A 39 -5.51 6.79 -16.96
CA ILE A 39 -6.19 8.05 -17.29
C ILE A 39 -5.74 9.14 -16.31
N LYS A 40 -5.33 10.31 -16.85
CA LYS A 40 -4.62 11.39 -16.13
C LYS A 40 -5.14 11.76 -14.73
N ASN A 41 -6.45 11.71 -14.48
CA ASN A 41 -7.03 12.06 -13.18
C ASN A 41 -6.90 10.98 -12.09
N LYS A 42 -6.51 9.76 -12.45
CA LYS A 42 -6.21 8.65 -11.53
C LYS A 42 -4.76 8.18 -11.61
N ALA A 43 -3.97 8.80 -12.50
CA ALA A 43 -2.58 8.46 -12.73
C ALA A 43 -1.66 8.97 -11.62
N GLU A 44 -2.11 9.86 -10.75
CA GLU A 44 -1.30 10.45 -9.68
C GLU A 44 -2.03 10.37 -8.36
N TYR A 45 -1.37 9.84 -7.34
CA TYR A 45 -1.87 9.89 -5.97
C TYR A 45 -0.75 10.16 -4.98
N THR A 46 -1.13 10.62 -3.79
CA THR A 46 -0.20 10.81 -2.68
C THR A 46 -0.76 10.17 -1.43
N GLU A 47 -0.04 9.17 -0.95
CA GLU A 47 -0.24 8.59 0.36
C GLU A 47 0.36 9.52 1.43
N LYS A 48 -0.34 9.68 2.54
CA LYS A 48 -0.02 10.64 3.59
C LYS A 48 0.56 9.96 4.81
N ALA A 49 1.58 10.59 5.40
CA ALA A 49 2.10 10.15 6.68
C ALA A 49 0.98 10.04 7.74
N GLY A 50 1.04 9.01 8.57
CA GLY A 50 0.06 8.73 9.61
C GLY A 50 -1.27 8.17 9.11
N HIS A 51 -1.37 7.78 7.84
CA HIS A 51 -2.56 7.14 7.26
C HIS A 51 -2.27 5.71 6.82
N ASN A 52 -3.33 4.92 6.71
CA ASN A 52 -3.29 3.61 6.10
C ASN A 52 -4.15 3.55 4.84
N TYR A 53 -3.74 2.67 3.95
CA TYR A 53 -4.35 2.46 2.65
C TYR A 53 -4.56 0.97 2.42
N LEU A 54 -5.58 0.66 1.64
CA LEU A 54 -5.84 -0.67 1.12
C LEU A 54 -5.84 -0.59 -0.40
N ALA A 55 -5.06 -1.43 -1.04
CA ALA A 55 -4.83 -1.36 -2.47
C ALA A 55 -4.80 -2.75 -3.10
N PHE A 56 -5.40 -2.86 -4.28
CA PHE A 56 -5.25 -3.99 -5.17
C PHE A 56 -4.89 -3.43 -6.55
N LEU A 57 -3.60 -3.54 -6.90
CA LEU A 57 -3.02 -2.91 -8.08
C LEU A 57 -2.18 -3.91 -8.89
N PRO A 58 -2.75 -5.01 -9.40
CA PRO A 58 -2.02 -5.96 -10.25
C PRO A 58 -1.74 -5.37 -11.63
N ASP A 59 -0.64 -5.82 -12.25
CA ASP A 59 -0.28 -5.50 -13.65
C ASP A 59 -0.29 -4.00 -13.96
N ILE A 60 0.38 -3.22 -13.10
CA ILE A 60 0.55 -1.78 -13.27
C ILE A 60 2.01 -1.41 -13.10
N GLU A 61 2.43 -0.36 -13.79
CA GLU A 61 3.69 0.31 -13.57
C GLU A 61 3.46 1.55 -12.72
N GLU A 62 4.29 1.73 -11.70
CA GLU A 62 4.29 2.87 -10.80
C GLU A 62 5.66 3.53 -10.83
N ILE A 63 5.68 4.85 -10.69
CA ILE A 63 6.89 5.65 -10.46
C ILE A 63 6.71 6.27 -9.08
N GLU A 64 7.42 5.70 -8.12
CA GLU A 64 7.38 6.11 -6.72
C GLU A 64 8.32 7.28 -6.47
N GLN A 65 7.80 8.36 -5.89
CA GLN A 65 8.54 9.59 -5.63
C GLN A 65 8.74 9.78 -4.12
N TYR A 66 10.01 9.67 -3.69
CA TYR A 66 10.40 9.80 -2.30
C TYR A 66 10.99 11.17 -1.97
N HIS A 67 10.62 11.72 -0.81
CA HIS A 67 11.14 13.01 -0.32
C HIS A 67 12.33 12.81 0.65
N GLN A 68 13.54 13.21 0.23
CA GLN A 68 14.82 12.95 0.92
C GLN A 68 15.04 13.60 2.29
N ARG A 69 14.02 14.16 2.94
CA ARG A 69 14.21 14.86 4.23
C ARG A 69 13.97 13.98 5.45
N LYS A 70 13.32 12.83 5.31
CA LYS A 70 13.03 11.90 6.41
C LYS A 70 13.09 10.46 5.90
N PRO A 71 13.55 9.49 6.72
CA PRO A 71 13.40 8.08 6.40
C PRO A 71 11.93 7.79 6.07
N ASN A 72 11.68 7.09 4.96
CA ASN A 72 10.34 6.60 4.68
C ASN A 72 10.13 5.32 5.49
N GLN A 73 9.32 5.40 6.54
CA GLN A 73 8.94 4.24 7.34
C GLN A 73 7.56 3.80 6.90
N LEU A 74 7.53 2.67 6.19
CA LEU A 74 6.33 2.06 5.66
C LEU A 74 6.28 0.60 6.13
N ILE A 75 5.10 0.16 6.53
CA ILE A 75 4.80 -1.26 6.67
C ILE A 75 3.81 -1.63 5.58
N ILE A 76 4.14 -2.71 4.87
CA ILE A 76 3.32 -3.32 3.85
C ILE A 76 2.92 -4.69 4.38
N ILE A 77 1.62 -4.97 4.39
CA ILE A 77 1.08 -6.29 4.69
C ILE A 77 0.41 -6.81 3.42
N ASP A 78 0.93 -7.91 2.92
CA ASP A 78 0.43 -8.60 1.74
C ASP A 78 -0.57 -9.67 2.15
N PHE A 79 -1.75 -9.66 1.54
CA PHE A 79 -2.82 -10.62 1.73
C PHE A 79 -3.07 -11.39 0.43
N PRO A 80 -2.49 -12.60 0.29
CA PRO A 80 -2.76 -13.47 -0.84
C PRO A 80 -4.26 -13.74 -1.00
N LEU A 81 -4.78 -13.55 -2.22
CA LEU A 81 -6.24 -13.63 -2.44
C LEU A 81 -6.82 -15.01 -2.13
N ASN A 82 -6.05 -16.09 -2.32
CA ASN A 82 -6.46 -17.43 -1.94
C ASN A 82 -6.75 -17.53 -0.43
N ILE A 83 -5.86 -16.99 0.41
CA ILE A 83 -6.05 -16.99 1.87
C ILE A 83 -7.32 -16.21 2.24
N ILE A 84 -7.56 -15.06 1.60
CA ILE A 84 -8.76 -14.26 1.87
C ILE A 84 -10.02 -15.06 1.48
N ARG A 85 -10.03 -15.67 0.31
CA ARG A 85 -11.15 -16.49 -0.19
C ARG A 85 -11.45 -17.67 0.74
N ASP A 86 -10.41 -18.33 1.25
CA ASP A 86 -10.56 -19.45 2.19
C ASP A 86 -11.11 -19.01 3.55
N CYS A 87 -10.85 -17.77 3.97
CA CYS A 87 -11.32 -17.23 5.26
C CYS A 87 -12.76 -16.69 5.22
N VAL A 88 -13.34 -16.47 4.04
CA VAL A 88 -14.66 -15.85 3.91
C VAL A 88 -15.73 -16.91 3.69
N SER A 89 -16.58 -17.11 4.69
CA SER A 89 -17.69 -18.09 4.64
C SER A 89 -18.96 -17.57 3.95
N GLY A 90 -19.00 -16.29 3.55
CA GLY A 90 -20.13 -15.66 2.88
C GLY A 90 -19.91 -14.17 2.59
N LEU A 91 -20.55 -13.65 1.55
CA LEU A 91 -20.33 -12.28 1.04
C LEU A 91 -21.19 -11.21 1.71
N GLU A 92 -22.13 -11.59 2.57
CA GLU A 92 -23.13 -10.68 3.16
C GLU A 92 -22.47 -9.52 3.95
N TYR A 93 -21.40 -9.82 4.69
CA TYR A 93 -20.67 -8.85 5.51
C TYR A 93 -19.40 -8.31 4.86
N VAL A 94 -19.10 -8.73 3.62
CA VAL A 94 -17.90 -8.27 2.91
C VAL A 94 -18.17 -6.87 2.34
N PRO A 95 -17.29 -5.88 2.60
CA PRO A 95 -17.40 -4.56 1.98
C PRO A 95 -17.48 -4.67 0.47
N GLN A 96 -18.35 -3.87 -0.17
CA GLN A 96 -18.56 -3.92 -1.62
C GLN A 96 -17.28 -3.77 -2.45
N LEU A 97 -16.32 -2.99 -1.95
CA LEU A 97 -15.00 -2.82 -2.58
C LEU A 97 -14.23 -4.13 -2.70
N LEU A 98 -14.41 -5.06 -1.78
CA LEU A 98 -13.65 -6.31 -1.69
C LEU A 98 -14.34 -7.50 -2.35
N LYS A 99 -15.67 -7.43 -2.55
CA LYS A 99 -16.42 -8.55 -3.16
C LYS A 99 -15.85 -9.00 -4.51
N PRO A 100 -15.47 -8.11 -5.44
CA PRO A 100 -14.89 -8.54 -6.72
C PRO A 100 -13.63 -9.40 -6.56
N LEU A 101 -12.83 -9.19 -5.51
CA LEU A 101 -11.63 -9.99 -5.25
C LEU A 101 -11.95 -11.45 -4.90
N LEU A 102 -13.14 -11.68 -4.36
CA LEU A 102 -13.60 -12.99 -3.92
C LEU A 102 -14.37 -13.73 -5.02
N GLU A 103 -15.04 -12.99 -5.90
CA GLU A 103 -15.90 -13.54 -6.95
C GLU A 103 -15.17 -13.83 -8.26
N THR A 104 -14.08 -13.11 -8.56
CA THR A 104 -13.38 -13.22 -9.85
C THR A 104 -11.86 -13.11 -9.68
N ASP A 105 -11.13 -13.76 -10.59
CA ASP A 105 -9.68 -13.63 -10.69
C ASP A 105 -9.24 -12.30 -11.33
N ARG A 106 -10.16 -11.58 -11.98
CA ARG A 106 -9.91 -10.27 -12.60
C ARG A 106 -10.73 -9.17 -11.93
N ALA A 107 -10.42 -8.90 -10.67
CA ALA A 107 -11.04 -7.82 -9.92
C ALA A 107 -10.56 -6.44 -10.40
N PRO A 108 -11.41 -5.39 -10.32
CA PRO A 108 -10.99 -4.03 -10.61
C PRO A 108 -9.88 -3.55 -9.68
N ARG A 109 -8.95 -2.78 -10.24
CA ARG A 109 -7.91 -2.10 -9.47
C ARG A 109 -8.51 -1.05 -8.55
N PHE A 110 -7.97 -0.92 -7.34
CA PHE A 110 -8.28 0.18 -6.44
C PHE A 110 -7.10 0.54 -5.55
N HIS A 111 -7.12 1.80 -5.10
CA HIS A 111 -6.27 2.33 -4.04
C HIS A 111 -7.14 3.22 -3.17
N GLN A 112 -7.34 2.83 -1.91
CA GLN A 112 -8.34 3.43 -1.03
C GLN A 112 -7.71 3.84 0.30
N PRO A 113 -7.82 5.12 0.73
CA PRO A 113 -7.51 5.48 2.10
C PRO A 113 -8.53 4.83 3.04
N VAL A 114 -8.03 4.13 4.06
CA VAL A 114 -8.86 3.49 5.09
C VAL A 114 -9.00 4.40 6.32
N GLY A 115 -7.99 5.23 6.60
CA GLY A 115 -8.08 6.27 7.62
C GLY A 115 -6.73 6.61 8.25
N LYS A 116 -6.79 7.26 9.41
CA LYS A 116 -5.61 7.55 10.23
C LYS A 116 -5.17 6.28 10.95
N ILE A 117 -3.86 6.08 11.03
CA ILE A 117 -3.27 5.04 11.86
C ILE A 117 -3.57 5.37 13.33
N THR A 118 -4.35 4.51 13.98
CA THR A 118 -4.73 4.69 15.37
C THR A 118 -3.56 4.40 16.32
N PRO A 119 -3.60 4.87 17.58
CA PRO A 119 -2.58 4.51 18.57
C PRO A 119 -2.42 3.00 18.74
N MET A 120 -3.52 2.25 18.76
CA MET A 120 -3.47 0.78 18.86
C MET A 120 -2.75 0.15 17.66
N MET A 121 -3.06 0.60 16.44
CA MET A 121 -2.36 0.13 15.25
C MET A 121 -0.86 0.41 15.32
N LYS A 122 -0.44 1.59 15.80
CA LYS A 122 0.99 1.92 16.00
C LYS A 122 1.65 0.96 16.99
N THR A 123 0.97 0.60 18.08
CA THR A 123 1.49 -0.38 19.06
C THR A 123 1.71 -1.73 18.41
N ILE A 124 0.72 -2.25 17.68
CA ILE A 124 0.83 -3.55 16.99
C ILE A 124 1.93 -3.52 15.93
N ILE A 125 2.00 -2.44 15.15
CA ILE A 125 3.06 -2.21 14.16
C ILE A 125 4.44 -2.21 14.81
N ALA A 126 4.61 -1.54 15.95
CA ALA A 126 5.87 -1.55 16.67
C ALA A 126 6.24 -2.95 17.13
N VAL A 127 5.28 -3.74 17.62
CA VAL A 127 5.51 -5.15 17.98
C VAL A 127 5.96 -5.94 16.75
N ILE A 128 5.22 -5.89 15.63
CA ILE A 128 5.60 -6.58 14.39
C ILE A 128 7.00 -6.17 13.90
N GLY A 129 7.32 -4.88 14.00
CA GLY A 129 8.63 -4.34 13.63
C GLY A 129 9.76 -4.82 14.52
N ILE A 130 9.50 -5.02 15.82
CA ILE A 130 10.44 -5.63 16.77
C ILE A 130 10.63 -7.13 16.47
N THR A 131 9.59 -7.82 15.98
CA THR A 131 9.67 -9.26 15.64
C THR A 131 10.36 -9.55 14.30
N ARG A 132 10.88 -8.54 13.57
CA ARG A 132 11.77 -8.83 12.43
C ARG A 132 13.06 -9.44 12.96
N TYR A 133 13.21 -10.73 12.69
CA TYR A 133 14.39 -11.55 12.93
C TYR A 133 15.69 -10.80 12.61
N SER A 134 16.57 -10.81 13.60
CA SER A 134 18.02 -10.76 13.48
C SER A 134 18.51 -11.91 12.58
N ASN A 135 18.32 -11.79 11.26
CA ASN A 135 19.17 -12.52 10.35
C ASN A 135 20.40 -11.65 10.10
N ASN A 136 21.36 -11.79 11.02
CA ASN A 136 22.76 -11.65 10.67
C ASN A 136 23.00 -12.52 9.44
N ILE A 137 23.53 -11.92 8.39
CA ILE A 137 24.33 -12.65 7.42
C ILE A 137 25.66 -11.90 7.38
N ASP A 138 26.69 -12.63 7.77
CA ASP A 138 28.10 -12.28 7.71
C ASP A 138 28.55 -11.87 6.29
#